data_AF-A0A1M6YXG9-F1
#
_entry.id   AF-A0A1M6YXG9-F1
#
_cell.length_a   1.000
_cell.length_b   1.000
_cell.length_c   1.000
_cell.angle_alpha   90.00
_cell.angle_beta   90.00
_cell.angle_gamma   90.00
#
_symmetry.space_group_name_H-M   'P 1'
#
loop_
_entity.id
_entity.type
_entity.pdbx_description
1 polymer ?
#
loop_
_entity_poly.entity_id
_entity_poly.type
_entity_poly.pdbx_seq_one_letter_code
_entity_poly.pdbx_strand_id
1 'polypeptide(L)'
;MYHIKPKLAIYGINYGKYKPFLDLSNMASMEKLEVLKKIGENIKKARLEKGYTQVDLVGKVEAKIDTTNISRIEKGRTNATIHTLYRISQALEVSLSDICNLKS
;
A
#
# COMPACT_ATOMS: atom_id res chain seq x y z
N MET A 1 9.67 12.94 27.73
CA MET A 1 9.36 13.35 26.35
C MET A 1 10.61 13.09 25.51
N TYR A 2 10.79 11.87 25.00
CA TYR A 2 12.04 11.44 24.36
C TYR A 2 11.99 11.72 22.86
N HIS A 3 12.78 12.69 22.41
CA HIS A 3 13.16 12.81 21.00
C HIS A 3 14.23 11.76 20.70
N ILE A 4 13.81 10.65 20.12
CA ILE A 4 14.73 9.64 19.58
C ILE A 4 15.34 10.23 18.30
N LYS A 5 16.53 10.82 18.41
CA LYS A 5 17.35 11.13 17.23
C LYS A 5 17.73 9.80 16.56
N PRO A 6 17.39 9.56 15.27
CA PRO A 6 17.73 8.32 14.62
C PRO A 6 19.25 8.20 14.49
N LYS A 7 19.68 6.95 14.65
CA LYS A 7 21.02 6.42 14.87
C LYS A 7 21.95 6.53 13.64
N LEU A 8 21.99 7.67 12.94
CA LEU A 8 22.85 7.88 11.75
C LEU A 8 24.13 8.69 12.02
N ALA A 9 24.57 8.77 13.28
CA ALA A 9 25.92 9.23 13.63
C ALA A 9 26.95 8.08 13.67
N ILE A 10 26.62 6.90 13.14
CA ILE A 10 27.59 5.82 12.95
C ILE A 10 28.45 6.20 11.74
N TYR A 11 29.79 6.25 11.89
CA TYR A 11 30.80 6.50 10.84
C TYR A 11 31.20 7.96 10.48
N GLY A 12 30.87 8.98 11.27
CA GLY A 12 31.47 10.33 11.06
C GLY A 12 31.07 11.03 9.74
N ILE A 13 29.95 10.61 9.14
CA ILE A 13 29.46 11.17 7.89
C ILE A 13 28.74 12.50 8.17
N ASN A 14 29.16 13.60 7.53
CA ASN A 14 28.49 14.89 7.65
C ASN A 14 27.10 14.84 6.97
N TYR A 15 26.06 14.82 7.79
CA TYR A 15 24.66 14.75 7.37
C TYR A 15 24.25 15.87 6.40
N GLY A 16 24.84 17.06 6.53
CA GLY A 16 24.54 18.20 5.66
C GLY A 16 24.90 17.97 4.20
N LYS A 17 25.99 17.22 3.94
CA LYS A 17 26.46 16.89 2.58
C LYS A 17 25.52 15.92 1.85
N TYR A 18 24.83 15.06 2.59
CA TYR A 18 23.96 14.01 2.03
C TYR A 18 22.47 14.27 2.28
N LYS A 19 22.11 15.35 2.99
CA LYS A 19 20.72 15.74 3.24
C LYS A 19 19.88 15.77 1.95
N PRO A 20 20.35 16.32 0.81
CA PRO A 20 19.57 16.29 -0.43
C PRO A 20 19.31 14.86 -0.93
N PHE A 21 20.31 13.97 -0.86
CA PHE A 21 20.16 12.57 -1.27
C PHE A 21 19.20 11.80 -0.35
N LEU A 22 19.29 12.04 0.96
CA LEU A 22 18.39 11.44 1.94
C LEU A 22 16.96 11.96 1.76
N ASP A 23 16.78 13.26 1.56
CA ASP A 23 15.47 13.87 1.31
C ASP A 23 14.84 13.30 0.03
N LEU A 24 15.60 13.12 -1.05
CA LEU A 24 15.13 12.46 -2.29
C LEU A 24 14.69 11.01 -2.04
N SER A 25 15.48 10.23 -1.28
CA SER A 25 15.11 8.85 -0.94
C SER A 25 13.83 8.79 -0.11
N ASN A 26 13.66 9.74 0.82
CA ASN A 26 12.46 9.86 1.63
C ASN A 26 11.25 10.25 0.77
N MET A 27 11.38 11.21 -0.14
CA MET A 27 10.30 11.60 -1.07
C MET A 27 9.79 10.42 -1.91
N ALA A 28 10.70 9.64 -2.51
CA ALA A 28 10.32 8.47 -3.29
C ALA A 28 9.60 7.39 -2.44
N SER A 29 10.02 7.23 -1.18
CA SER A 29 9.34 6.33 -0.24
C SER A 29 7.95 6.84 0.16
N MET A 30 7.79 8.15 0.34
CA MET A 30 6.50 8.78 0.66
C MET A 30 5.53 8.67 -0.52
N GLU A 31 5.99 8.94 -1.74
CA GLU A 31 5.19 8.76 -2.96
C GLU A 31 4.68 7.32 -3.09
N LYS A 32 5.58 6.35 -2.92
CA LYS A 32 5.21 4.93 -2.94
C LYS A 32 4.16 4.60 -1.86
N LEU A 33 4.30 5.12 -0.64
CA LEU A 33 3.35 4.86 0.44
C LEU A 33 1.96 5.45 0.14
N GLU A 34 1.90 6.65 -0.43
CA GLU A 34 0.63 7.29 -0.79
C GLU A 34 -0.08 6.52 -1.92
N VAL A 35 0.66 6.06 -2.94
CA VAL A 35 0.11 5.20 -4.00
C VAL A 35 -0.48 3.92 -3.42
N LEU A 36 0.25 3.23 -2.54
CA LEU A 36 -0.21 1.97 -1.95
C LEU A 36 -1.43 2.17 -1.04
N LYS A 37 -1.47 3.25 -0.26
CA LYS A 37 -2.64 3.58 0.56
C LYS A 37 -3.86 3.84 -0.31
N LYS A 38 -3.73 4.65 -1.36
CA LYS A 38 -4.85 5.01 -2.24
C LYS A 38 -5.44 3.78 -2.93
N ILE A 39 -4.60 2.89 -3.45
CA ILE A 39 -5.07 1.62 -4.03
C ILE A 39 -5.77 0.76 -2.97
N GLY A 40 -5.18 0.66 -1.77
CA GLY A 40 -5.78 -0.08 -0.66
C GLY A 40 -7.16 0.45 -0.24
N GLU A 41 -7.32 1.77 -0.22
CA GLU A 41 -8.59 2.45 0.07
C GLU A 41 -9.65 2.20 -1.00
N ASN A 42 -9.27 2.24 -2.29
CA ASN A 42 -10.19 1.95 -3.39
C ASN A 42 -10.70 0.50 -3.33
N ILE A 43 -9.80 -0.47 -3.05
CA ILE A 43 -10.17 -1.88 -2.86
C ILE A 43 -11.14 -2.02 -1.69
N LYS A 44 -10.81 -1.39 -0.55
CA LYS A 44 -11.65 -1.43 0.65
C LYS A 44 -13.03 -0.83 0.38
N LYS A 45 -13.09 0.29 -0.33
CA LYS A 45 -14.35 0.95 -0.72
C LYS A 45 -15.20 0.02 -1.57
N ALA A 46 -14.66 -0.50 -2.68
CA ALA A 46 -15.37 -1.43 -3.56
C ALA A 46 -15.83 -2.70 -2.81
N ARG A 47 -15.01 -3.23 -1.90
CA ARG A 47 -15.39 -4.37 -1.04
C ARG A 47 -16.58 -4.04 -0.14
N LEU A 48 -16.57 -2.88 0.50
CA LEU A 48 -17.66 -2.48 1.40
C LEU A 48 -18.95 -2.17 0.62
N GLU A 49 -18.86 -1.60 -0.58
CA GLU A 49 -20.02 -1.38 -1.46
C GLU A 49 -20.69 -2.69 -1.89
N LYS A 50 -19.91 -3.78 -2.02
CA LYS A 50 -20.45 -5.14 -2.24
C LYS A 50 -20.96 -5.82 -0.96
N GLY A 51 -20.79 -5.20 0.21
CA GLY A 51 -21.19 -5.76 1.50
C GLY A 51 -20.30 -6.92 1.98
N TYR A 52 -19.08 -7.04 1.47
CA TYR A 52 -18.18 -8.15 1.78
C TYR A 52 -17.29 -7.85 2.99
N THR A 53 -17.09 -8.83 3.87
CA THR A 53 -15.97 -8.83 4.82
C THR A 53 -14.65 -9.14 4.09
N GLN A 54 -13.52 -8.94 4.76
CA GLN A 54 -12.22 -9.37 4.20
C GLN A 54 -12.15 -10.89 3.99
N VAL A 55 -12.85 -11.67 4.83
CA VAL A 55 -12.95 -13.13 4.69
C VAL A 55 -13.75 -13.48 3.45
N ASP A 56 -14.87 -12.79 3.22
CA ASP A 56 -15.71 -13.02 2.03
C ASP A 56 -14.94 -12.70 0.74
N LEU A 57 -14.16 -11.62 0.73
CA LEU A 57 -13.30 -11.30 -0.42
C LEU A 57 -12.28 -12.41 -0.68
N VAL A 58 -11.64 -12.95 0.36
CA VAL A 58 -10.72 -14.09 0.21
C VAL A 58 -11.42 -15.30 -0.40
N GLY A 59 -12.64 -15.61 0.06
CA GLY A 59 -13.42 -16.73 -0.49
C GLY A 59 -13.83 -16.54 -1.96
N LYS A 60 -13.87 -15.29 -2.45
CA LYS A 60 -14.21 -14.94 -3.84
C LYS A 60 -13.01 -14.79 -4.75
N VAL A 61 -11.86 -14.39 -4.21
CA VAL A 61 -10.64 -14.30 -4.99
C VAL A 61 -10.20 -15.71 -5.31
N GLU A 62 -10.30 -16.10 -6.58
CA GLU A 62 -9.70 -17.33 -7.07
C GLU A 62 -8.18 -17.13 -7.04
N ALA A 63 -7.50 -17.27 -5.89
CA ALA A 63 -6.05 -17.19 -5.69
C ALA A 63 -5.65 -17.76 -4.32
N LYS A 64 -4.39 -18.15 -4.14
CA LYS A 64 -3.82 -18.38 -2.80
C LYS A 64 -3.56 -17.04 -2.11
N ILE A 65 -4.61 -16.40 -1.63
CA ILE A 65 -4.56 -15.20 -0.80
C ILE A 65 -5.22 -15.50 0.55
N ASP A 66 -4.73 -14.89 1.61
CA ASP A 66 -5.33 -14.97 2.94
C ASP A 66 -5.83 -13.61 3.41
N THR A 67 -6.57 -13.61 4.51
CA THR A 67 -7.18 -12.43 5.10
C THR A 67 -6.16 -11.40 5.59
N THR A 68 -4.98 -11.86 6.02
CA THR A 68 -3.88 -10.99 6.44
C THR A 68 -3.31 -10.24 5.25
N ASN A 69 -3.12 -10.92 4.11
CA ASN A 69 -2.69 -10.32 2.86
C ASN A 69 -3.69 -9.27 2.38
N ILE A 70 -4.99 -9.58 2.34
CA ILE A 70 -6.04 -8.58 2.02
C ILE A 70 -5.97 -7.39 2.99
N SER A 71 -5.89 -7.63 4.31
CA SER A 71 -5.81 -6.53 5.27
C SER A 71 -4.55 -5.67 5.08
N ARG A 72 -3.41 -6.25 4.71
CA ARG A 72 -2.19 -5.48 4.47
C ARG A 72 -2.30 -4.66 3.19
N ILE A 73 -2.90 -5.21 2.13
CA ILE A 73 -3.15 -4.51 0.87
C ILE A 73 -4.08 -3.31 1.12
N GLU A 74 -5.21 -3.52 1.80
CA GLU A 74 -6.17 -2.43 2.10
C GLU A 74 -5.59 -1.32 2.99
N LYS A 75 -4.54 -1.62 3.76
CA LYS A 75 -3.83 -0.65 4.61
C LYS A 75 -2.60 -0.05 3.91
N GLY A 76 -2.35 -0.35 2.63
CA GLY A 76 -1.17 0.10 1.89
C GLY A 76 0.17 -0.46 2.40
N ARG A 77 0.14 -1.57 3.16
CA ARG A 77 1.32 -2.18 3.81
C ARG A 77 2.00 -3.26 2.97
N THR A 78 1.44 -3.58 1.80
CA THR A 78 1.98 -4.57 0.86
C THR A 78 1.84 -4.02 -0.55
N ASN A 79 2.92 -4.10 -1.33
CA ASN A 79 2.87 -3.85 -2.77
C ASN A 79 2.33 -5.09 -3.48
N ALA A 80 1.03 -5.13 -3.75
CA ALA A 80 0.42 -6.21 -4.50
C ALA A 80 0.90 -6.21 -5.95
N THR A 81 1.08 -7.39 -6.54
CA THR A 81 1.35 -7.49 -7.98
C THR A 81 0.10 -7.07 -8.76
N ILE A 82 0.30 -6.62 -10.00
CA ILE A 82 -0.82 -6.29 -10.90
C ILE A 82 -1.77 -7.49 -11.07
N HIS A 83 -1.24 -8.71 -11.13
CA HIS A 83 -2.07 -9.91 -11.24
C HIS A 83 -2.94 -10.14 -9.99
N THR A 84 -2.41 -9.89 -8.79
CA THR A 84 -3.21 -9.92 -7.55
C THR A 84 -4.31 -8.86 -7.56
N LEU A 85 -3.98 -7.62 -7.97
CA LEU A 85 -4.96 -6.55 -8.10
C LEU A 85 -6.06 -6.89 -9.11
N TYR A 86 -5.69 -7.45 -10.26
CA TYR A 86 -6.64 -7.92 -11.27
C TYR A 86 -7.62 -8.96 -10.69
N ARG A 87 -7.12 -9.98 -9.98
CA ARG A 87 -7.98 -11.01 -9.36
C ARG A 87 -8.91 -10.44 -8.29
N ILE A 88 -8.42 -9.47 -7.52
CA ILE A 88 -9.26 -8.72 -6.56
C ILE A 88 -10.35 -7.93 -7.31
N SER A 89 -10.01 -7.27 -8.41
CA SER A 89 -10.98 -6.53 -9.23
C SER A 89 -12.07 -7.45 -9.79
N GLN A 90 -11.69 -8.65 -10.26
CA GLN A 90 -12.65 -9.66 -10.74
C GLN A 90 -13.57 -10.13 -9.61
N ALA A 91 -13.02 -10.45 -8.43
CA ALA A 91 -13.80 -10.87 -7.26
C ALA A 91 -14.75 -9.79 -6.72
N LEU A 92 -14.41 -8.52 -6.95
CA LEU A 92 -15.22 -7.35 -6.61
C LEU A 92 -16.11 -6.89 -7.77
N GLU A 93 -16.05 -7.54 -8.94
CA GLU A 93 -16.81 -7.17 -10.14
C GLU A 93 -16.65 -5.69 -10.53
N VAL A 94 -15.42 -5.19 -10.45
CA VAL A 94 -15.03 -3.82 -10.84
C VAL A 94 -13.87 -3.87 -11.84
N SER A 95 -13.69 -2.78 -12.58
CA SER A 95 -12.54 -2.69 -13.48
C SER A 95 -11.24 -2.55 -12.68
N LEU A 96 -10.13 -3.05 -13.23
CA LEU A 96 -8.81 -2.84 -12.62
C LEU A 96 -8.50 -1.33 -12.48
N SER A 97 -8.97 -0.51 -13.42
CA SER A 97 -8.87 0.94 -13.36
C SER A 97 -9.57 1.57 -12.17
N ASP A 98 -10.69 1.02 -11.70
CA ASP A 98 -11.42 1.57 -10.54
C ASP A 98 -10.57 1.47 -9.27
N ILE A 99 -9.93 0.32 -9.06
CA ILE A 99 -9.07 0.10 -7.89
C ILE A 99 -7.70 0.78 -8.03
N CYS A 100 -7.22 0.97 -9.26
CA CYS A 100 -5.97 1.68 -9.54
C CYS A 100 -6.14 3.20 -9.74
N ASN A 101 -7.34 3.75 -9.53
CA ASN A 101 -7.57 5.18 -9.69
C ASN A 101 -6.86 6.00 -8.60
N LEU A 102 -5.85 6.77 -9.00
CA LEU A 102 -5.08 7.63 -8.10
C LEU A 102 -5.60 9.08 -8.05
N LYS A 103 -6.63 9.41 -8.84
CA LYS A 103 -7.20 10.76 -8.86
C LYS A 103 -8.13 10.97 -7.66
N SER A 104 -8.16 12.20 -7.16
CA SER A 104 -9.11 12.70 -6.17
C SER A 104 -10.44 13.08 -6.80
#